data_AF-A0A357L0C4-F1
#
_entry.id   AF-A0A357L0C4-F1
#
_cell.length_a   1.000
_cell.length_b   1.000
_cell.length_c   1.000
_cell.angle_alpha   90.00
_cell.angle_beta   90.00
_cell.angle_gamma   90.00
#
_symmetry.space_group_name_H-M   'P 1'
#
loop_
_entity.id
_entity.type
_entity.pdbx_description
1 polymer ?
#
loop_
_entity_poly.entity_id
_entity_poly.type
_entity_poly.pdbx_seq_one_letter_code
_entity_poly.pdbx_strand_id
1 'polypeptide(L)'
;GNARRDVWSDPNGAFRAAMAADAVYELYGVKGLDQAALKPYDPAADIAFWMRPGTHGVVKEDWPAFLAFLNAHFGAKDEAGGGRLVSPR
;
A
#
# COMPACT_ATOMS: atom_id res chain seq x y z
N GLY A 1 4.12 7.41 -8.72
CA GLY A 1 4.65 6.11 -8.26
C GLY A 1 6.12 6.27 -7.95
N ASN A 2 6.67 5.51 -7.00
CA ASN A 2 8.10 5.50 -6.75
C ASN A 2 8.82 4.78 -7.91
N ALA A 3 9.98 5.28 -8.34
CA ALA A 3 10.77 4.63 -9.39
C ALA A 3 12.24 4.43 -9.01
N ARG A 4 12.86 3.32 -9.42
CA ARG A 4 14.23 2.95 -9.00
C ARG A 4 15.31 3.97 -9.38
N ARG A 5 15.16 4.69 -10.50
CA ARG A 5 16.10 5.74 -10.93
C ARG A 5 15.67 7.14 -10.48
N ASP A 6 14.57 7.26 -9.75
CA ASP A 6 14.12 8.51 -9.15
C ASP A 6 14.84 8.76 -7.82
N VAL A 7 16.16 8.83 -7.88
CA VAL A 7 17.03 8.89 -6.68
C VAL A 7 16.84 10.17 -5.88
N TRP A 8 16.38 11.25 -6.53
CA TRP A 8 16.10 12.52 -5.88
C TRP A 8 14.94 12.43 -4.88
N SER A 9 13.98 11.54 -5.13
CA SER A 9 12.85 11.28 -4.23
C SER A 9 13.14 10.28 -3.10
N ASP A 10 14.39 9.79 -2.99
CA ASP A 10 14.84 8.77 -2.04
C ASP A 10 13.84 7.60 -1.82
N PRO A 11 13.66 6.69 -2.81
CA PRO A 11 12.73 5.57 -2.67
C PRO A 11 13.01 4.65 -1.47
N ASN A 12 14.28 4.55 -1.05
CA ASN A 12 14.64 3.76 0.13
C ASN A 12 14.22 4.48 1.42
N GLY A 13 14.41 5.79 1.50
CA GLY A 13 13.91 6.61 2.61
C GLY A 13 12.40 6.61 2.70
N ALA A 14 11.70 6.74 1.58
CA ALA A 14 10.25 6.63 1.52
C ALA A 14 9.76 5.26 2.05
N PHE A 15 10.45 4.16 1.70
CA PHE A 15 10.11 2.83 2.23
C PHE A 15 10.36 2.72 3.73
N ARG A 16 11.49 3.24 4.24
CA ARG A 16 11.76 3.29 5.70
C ARG A 16 10.75 4.16 6.45
N ALA A 17 10.27 5.24 5.83
CA ALA A 17 9.23 6.08 6.41
C ALA A 17 7.90 5.32 6.51
N ALA A 18 7.56 4.50 5.51
CA ALA A 18 6.40 3.59 5.59
C ALA A 18 6.56 2.58 6.73
N MET A 19 7.72 1.91 6.85
CA MET A 19 8.00 1.01 7.97
C MET A 19 7.91 1.70 9.34
N ALA A 20 8.40 2.94 9.44
CA ALA A 20 8.35 3.70 10.70
C ALA A 20 6.92 4.08 11.11
N ALA A 21 5.99 4.13 10.15
CA ALA A 21 4.59 4.42 10.41
C ALA A 21 3.82 3.23 11.01
N ASP A 22 4.36 2.00 10.92
CA ASP A 22 3.75 0.78 11.48
C ASP A 22 3.40 0.96 12.96
N ALA A 23 4.28 1.59 13.74
CA ALA A 23 4.05 1.83 15.17
C ALA A 23 2.75 2.61 15.45
N VAL A 24 2.35 3.54 14.57
CA VAL A 24 1.09 4.27 14.73
C VAL A 24 -0.10 3.44 14.27
N TYR A 25 0.05 2.65 13.20
CA TYR A 25 -0.99 1.73 12.73
C TYR A 25 -1.30 0.66 13.79
N GLU A 26 -0.25 0.14 14.45
CA GLU A 26 -0.37 -0.82 15.55
C GLU A 26 -1.14 -0.25 16.74
N LEU A 27 -1.04 1.05 17.04
CA LEU A 27 -1.85 1.70 18.08
C LEU A 27 -3.36 1.63 17.79
N TYR A 28 -3.74 1.59 16.51
CA TYR A 28 -5.12 1.43 16.07
C TYR A 28 -5.52 -0.04 15.83
N GLY A 29 -4.65 -0.99 16.18
CA GLY A 29 -4.94 -2.43 16.10
C GLY A 29 -4.85 -3.03 14.69
N VAL A 30 -4.16 -2.34 13.78
CA VAL A 30 -3.89 -2.81 12.40
C VAL A 30 -2.38 -2.95 12.20
N LYS A 31 -1.94 -3.69 11.17
CA LYS A 31 -0.52 -4.09 11.04
C LYS A 31 0.34 -3.01 10.41
N GLY A 32 -0.22 -2.17 9.54
CA GLY A 32 0.55 -1.19 8.78
C GLY A 32 1.13 -1.80 7.51
N LEU A 33 2.44 -1.67 7.31
CA LEU A 33 3.17 -2.19 6.16
C LEU A 33 3.40 -3.71 6.30
N ASP A 34 2.99 -4.48 5.30
CA ASP A 34 3.30 -5.91 5.20
C ASP A 34 4.34 -6.22 4.12
N GLN A 35 5.49 -5.55 4.21
CA GLN A 35 6.58 -5.69 3.23
C GLN A 35 7.94 -5.63 3.93
N ALA A 36 8.77 -6.68 3.78
CA ALA A 36 10.12 -6.73 4.35
C ALA A 36 11.18 -6.02 3.47
N ALA A 37 10.83 -5.69 2.23
CA ALA A 37 11.69 -5.00 1.28
C ALA A 37 10.84 -4.21 0.27
N LEU A 38 11.48 -3.41 -0.60
CA LEU A 38 10.81 -2.63 -1.66
C LEU A 38 9.90 -3.47 -2.58
N LYS A 39 10.12 -4.79 -2.62
CA LYS A 39 9.31 -5.80 -3.29
C LYS A 39 9.29 -7.08 -2.44
N PRO A 40 8.25 -7.93 -2.54
CA PRO A 40 7.04 -7.74 -3.36
C PRO A 40 6.12 -6.63 -2.80
N TYR A 41 5.26 -6.10 -3.67
CA TYR A 41 4.19 -5.15 -3.32
C TYR A 41 2.96 -5.94 -2.85
N ASP A 42 2.31 -5.47 -1.79
CA ASP A 42 1.04 -6.02 -1.30
C ASP A 42 -0.06 -4.94 -1.32
N PRO A 43 -1.08 -5.05 -2.19
CA PRO A 43 -2.20 -4.11 -2.23
C PRO A 43 -3.17 -4.22 -1.06
N ALA A 44 -3.14 -5.32 -0.29
CA ALA A 44 -4.08 -5.57 0.81
C ALA A 44 -3.56 -5.13 2.19
N ALA A 45 -2.29 -4.72 2.27
CA ALA A 45 -1.69 -4.19 3.49
C ALA A 45 -2.23 -2.79 3.81
N ASP A 46 -2.34 -2.45 5.10
CA ASP A 46 -2.86 -1.15 5.54
C ASP A 46 -1.98 0.02 5.06
N ILE A 47 -0.67 -0.23 4.93
CA ILE A 47 0.27 0.61 4.19
C ILE A 47 0.83 -0.22 3.04
N ALA A 48 0.70 0.28 1.81
CA ALA A 48 1.18 -0.42 0.62
C ALA A 48 2.28 0.39 -0.09
N PHE A 49 3.42 -0.24 -0.41
CA PHE A 49 4.54 0.40 -1.07
C PHE A 49 4.82 -0.18 -2.46
N TRP A 50 4.47 0.60 -3.49
CA TRP A 50 4.72 0.24 -4.90
C TRP A 50 6.06 0.80 -5.40
N MET A 51 6.87 -0.08 -6.01
CA MET A 51 8.18 0.26 -6.60
C MET A 51 8.32 -0.29 -8.02
N ARG A 52 8.47 0.61 -8.99
CA ARG A 52 8.73 0.25 -10.40
C ARG A 52 10.17 0.57 -10.85
N PRO A 53 10.66 -0.07 -11.93
CA PRO A 53 11.83 0.44 -12.64
C PRO A 53 11.53 1.80 -13.31
N GLY A 54 12.58 2.46 -13.80
CA GLY A 54 12.45 3.71 -14.56
C GLY A 54 12.72 4.98 -13.74
N THR A 55 12.39 6.13 -14.34
CA THR A 55 12.65 7.48 -13.81
C THR A 55 11.41 8.08 -13.15
N HIS A 56 11.57 9.29 -12.63
CA HIS A 56 10.51 10.12 -12.05
C HIS A 56 9.26 10.21 -12.95
N GLY A 57 8.08 10.25 -12.31
CA GLY A 57 6.78 10.44 -12.96
C GLY A 57 5.75 9.37 -12.60
N VAL A 58 4.53 9.54 -13.13
CA VAL A 58 3.47 8.53 -13.10
C VAL A 58 3.32 7.98 -14.51
N VAL A 59 3.37 6.66 -14.65
CA VAL A 59 3.27 5.96 -15.94
C VAL A 59 2.15 4.92 -15.91
N LYS A 60 1.89 4.29 -17.06
CA LYS A 60 0.83 3.30 -17.22
C LYS A 60 0.95 2.15 -16.21
N GLU A 61 2.17 1.74 -15.89
CA GLU A 61 2.49 0.66 -14.95
C GLU A 61 2.12 0.99 -13.49
N ASP A 62 1.99 2.27 -13.12
CA ASP A 62 1.61 2.67 -11.76
C ASP A 62 0.10 2.48 -11.50
N TRP A 63 -0.73 2.70 -12.53
CA TRP A 63 -2.18 2.68 -12.40
C TRP A 63 -2.75 1.35 -11.90
N PRO A 64 -2.34 0.17 -12.42
CA PRO A 64 -2.81 -1.11 -11.89
C PRO A 64 -2.51 -1.30 -10.40
N ALA A 65 -1.36 -0.82 -9.91
CA ALA A 65 -1.03 -0.92 -8.48
C ALA A 65 -1.96 -0.05 -7.64
N PHE A 66 -2.21 1.20 -8.05
CA PHE A 66 -3.14 2.08 -7.33
C PHE A 66 -4.56 1.53 -7.33
N LEU A 67 -5.04 1.02 -8.46
CA LEU A 67 -6.37 0.43 -8.56
C LEU A 67 -6.49 -0.87 -7.75
N ALA A 68 -5.44 -1.69 -7.68
CA ALA A 68 -5.43 -2.89 -6.83
C ALA A 68 -5.54 -2.54 -5.35
N PHE A 69 -4.78 -1.54 -4.87
CA PHE A 69 -4.93 -1.01 -3.50
C PHE A 69 -6.34 -0.49 -3.24
N LEU A 70 -6.86 0.36 -4.13
CA LEU A 70 -8.22 0.91 -3.97
C LEU A 70 -9.29 -0.19 -3.93
N ASN A 71 -9.17 -1.21 -4.77
CA ASN A 71 -10.09 -2.35 -4.76
C ASN A 71 -9.99 -3.17 -3.46
N ALA A 72 -8.77 -3.39 -2.93
CA ALA A 72 -8.57 -4.15 -1.71
C ALA A 72 -9.16 -3.46 -0.46
N HIS A 73 -9.14 -2.12 -0.43
CA HIS A 73 -9.57 -1.35 0.74
C HIS A 73 -10.97 -0.72 0.61
N PHE A 74 -11.43 -0.44 -0.61
CA PHE A 74 -12.67 0.29 -0.88
C PHE A 74 -13.55 -0.34 -1.97
N GLY A 75 -13.13 -1.46 -2.55
CA GLY A 75 -13.97 -2.22 -3.47
C GLY A 75 -15.29 -2.58 -2.81
N ALA A 76 -16.40 -2.48 -3.56
CA ALA A 76 -17.69 -2.91 -3.06
C ALA A 76 -17.56 -4.38 -2.62
N LYS A 77 -17.94 -4.66 -1.37
CA LYS A 77 -18.32 -6.02 -1.02
C LYS A 77 -19.60 -6.26 -1.82
N ASP A 78 -19.56 -7.09 -2.84
CA ASP A 78 -20.77 -7.51 -3.51
C ASP A 78 -21.79 -7.92 -2.43
N GLU A 79 -22.91 -7.21 -2.37
CA GLU A 79 -24.04 -7.50 -1.47
C GLU A 79 -24.76 -8.77 -1.94
N ALA A 80 -24.02 -9.87 -1.99
CA ALA A 80 -24.50 -11.19 -2.40
C ALA A 80 -23.81 -12.26 -1.56
N GLY A 81 -24.06 -12.26 -0.25
CA GLY A 81 -23.77 -13.41 0.60
C GLY A 81 -23.35 -13.11 2.03
N GLY A 82 -24.34 -12.88 2.91
CA GLY A 82 -24.31 -13.35 4.29
C GLY A 82 -23.12 -12.97 5.20
N GLY A 83 -23.30 -11.87 5.93
CA GLY A 83 -22.91 -11.79 7.33
C GLY A 83 -21.42 -11.59 7.67
N ARG A 84 -21.07 -10.33 8.02
CA ARG A 84 -20.42 -10.05 9.30
C ARG A 84 -20.74 -8.62 9.72
N LEU A 85 -21.67 -8.49 10.67
CA LEU A 85 -21.75 -7.33 11.54
C LEU A 85 -20.39 -7.18 12.21
N VAL A 86 -19.64 -6.14 11.82
CA VAL A 86 -18.55 -5.64 12.66
C VAL A 86 -19.12 -4.40 13.32
N SER A 87 -19.50 -4.57 14.59
CA SER A 87 -19.93 -3.47 15.45
C SER A 87 -18.80 -2.45 15.57
N PRO A 88 -19.08 -1.14 15.51
CA PRO A 88 -18.11 -0.14 15.92
C PRO A 88 -17.94 -0.24 17.45
N ARG A 89 -16.70 -0.16 17.93
CA ARG A 89 -16.38 0.37 19.25
C ARG A 89 -15.78 1.74 19.05
#